data_AF-A0A960HWN5-F1
#
_entry.id   AF-A0A960HWN5-F1
#
_cell.length_a   1.000
_cell.length_b   1.000
_cell.length_c   1.000
_cell.angle_alpha   90.00
_cell.angle_beta   90.00
_cell.angle_gamma   90.00
#
_symmetry.space_group_name_H-M   'P 1'
#
loop_
_entity.id
_entity.type
_entity.pdbx_description
1 polymer ?
#
loop_
_entity_poly.entity_id
_entity_poly.type
_entity_poly.pdbx_seq_one_letter_code
_entity_poly.pdbx_strand_id
1 'polypeptide(L)'
;MFLIGLAVGLAAVVLIALLIGRRPTASLSTPSEYEQFMPPWRDYVRDAERRTAEIDRLKVGEATPIRDEIDRVERAVITGSSAIVELAVTGQKLQRVLMQLDPPAVRRELANATKETALPPDATSGRITALKSKLEQVETIESAIEETRGQIGLLDAQLEEATVSTVALVHTGQLHLQTPQIEEQLSSAVLDVQSLQAALREVSDNY
;
A
#
# COMPACT_ATOMS: atom_id res chain seq x y z
N MET A 1 1.17 -23.18 -29.69
CA MET A 1 1.29 -24.35 -28.77
C MET A 1 2.74 -24.83 -28.92
N PHE A 2 3.72 -24.59 -28.05
CA PHE A 2 3.85 -24.25 -26.63
C PHE A 2 4.84 -23.05 -26.50
N LEU A 3 4.60 -22.03 -25.66
CA LEU A 3 4.96 -21.91 -24.23
C LEU A 3 6.47 -22.06 -23.94
N ILE A 4 6.97 -21.18 -23.04
CA ILE A 4 8.33 -21.01 -22.47
C ILE A 4 9.05 -19.78 -23.09
N GLY A 5 9.46 -18.73 -22.37
CA GLY A 5 9.95 -18.72 -21.00
C GLY A 5 9.39 -17.62 -20.11
N LEU A 6 8.67 -18.10 -19.09
CA LEU A 6 8.44 -17.46 -17.80
C LEU A 6 9.67 -17.79 -16.93
N ALA A 7 10.52 -16.81 -16.65
CA ALA A 7 11.61 -16.93 -15.68
C ALA A 7 12.17 -15.54 -15.32
N VAL A 8 11.40 -14.75 -14.56
CA VAL A 8 12.00 -13.91 -13.51
C VAL A 8 11.45 -14.47 -12.21
N GLY A 9 12.13 -15.51 -11.73
CA GLY A 9 11.83 -16.17 -10.49
C GLY A 9 12.63 -15.57 -9.34
N LEU A 10 11.99 -15.57 -8.17
CA LEU A 10 12.59 -15.96 -6.90
C LEU A 10 13.78 -15.12 -6.38
N ALA A 11 13.42 -13.98 -5.81
CA ALA A 11 13.88 -13.55 -4.48
C ALA A 11 12.64 -12.84 -3.85
N ALA A 12 12.20 -13.01 -2.62
CA ALA A 12 12.71 -13.75 -1.48
C ALA A 12 11.55 -14.38 -0.67
N VAL A 13 11.48 -15.72 -0.66
CA VAL A 13 10.71 -16.50 0.34
C VAL A 13 11.65 -16.77 1.52
N VAL A 14 12.04 -15.74 2.28
CA VAL A 14 12.68 -15.89 3.60
C VAL A 14 12.47 -14.59 4.39
N LEU A 15 11.43 -14.50 5.23
CA LEU A 15 11.39 -13.88 6.58
C LEU A 15 9.98 -13.57 7.15
N ILE A 16 9.00 -14.45 6.98
CA ILE A 16 7.65 -14.25 7.59
C ILE A 16 7.64 -14.54 9.12
N ALA A 17 8.73 -15.04 9.72
CA ALA A 17 8.75 -15.43 11.13
C ALA A 17 9.24 -14.36 12.15
N LEU A 18 9.63 -13.15 11.73
CA LEU A 18 10.26 -12.16 12.63
C LEU A 18 9.53 -10.81 12.74
N LEU A 19 8.36 -10.65 12.11
CA LEU A 19 7.62 -9.38 12.10
C LEU A 19 6.51 -9.27 13.17
N ILE A 20 6.28 -10.31 13.98
CA ILE A 20 5.32 -10.27 15.10
C ILE A 20 5.77 -9.31 16.24
N GLY A 21 7.01 -8.83 16.21
CA GLY A 21 7.57 -7.92 17.22
C GLY A 21 7.75 -6.45 16.81
N ARG A 22 7.54 -6.08 15.54
CA ARG A 22 7.72 -4.69 15.09
C ARG A 22 6.40 -3.94 15.22
N ARG A 23 6.32 -3.10 16.26
CA ARG A 23 5.26 -2.08 16.39
C ARG A 23 5.20 -1.28 15.09
N PRO A 24 4.01 -1.01 14.51
CA PRO A 24 3.89 -0.06 13.41
C PRO A 24 4.43 1.29 13.89
N THR A 25 5.55 1.72 13.30
CA THR A 25 6.26 2.94 13.71
C THR A 25 5.80 4.17 12.93
N ALA A 26 5.03 4.02 11.86
CA ALA A 26 4.51 5.15 11.10
C ALA A 26 3.22 5.70 11.73
N SER A 27 3.35 6.39 12.86
CA SER A 27 2.35 7.38 13.25
C SER A 27 2.75 8.70 12.61
N LEU A 28 2.13 9.05 11.47
CA LEU A 28 2.07 10.45 11.07
C LEU A 28 1.31 11.15 12.20
N SER A 29 2.05 11.95 12.98
CA SER A 29 1.54 12.46 14.25
C SER A 29 0.74 13.74 14.05
N THR A 30 0.77 14.32 12.85
CA THR A 30 0.08 15.57 12.56
C THR A 30 -0.58 15.59 11.17
N PRO A 31 -1.80 16.18 11.06
CA PRO A 31 -2.49 16.36 9.80
C PRO A 31 -1.67 16.98 8.66
N SER A 32 -0.73 17.86 9.02
CA SER A 32 0.18 18.53 8.09
C SER A 32 1.14 17.58 7.35
N GLU A 33 1.47 16.41 7.91
CA GLU A 33 2.51 15.53 7.35
C GLU A 33 2.05 14.75 6.10
N TYR A 34 0.75 14.55 5.91
CA TYR A 34 0.21 13.90 4.71
C TYR A 34 -0.48 14.88 3.75
N GLU A 35 -0.62 16.17 4.08
CA GLU A 35 -1.11 17.17 3.11
C GLU A 35 -0.20 17.28 1.87
N GLN A 36 1.08 16.94 2.03
CA GLN A 36 2.06 16.84 0.94
C GLN A 36 1.85 15.62 0.01
N PHE A 37 0.96 14.69 0.35
CA PHE A 37 0.71 13.50 -0.46
C PHE A 37 -0.11 13.91 -1.67
N MET A 38 0.12 13.29 -2.83
CA MET A 38 -0.74 13.51 -3.99
C MET A 38 -1.97 12.60 -3.89
N PRO A 39 -3.11 12.95 -4.51
CA PRO A 39 -4.18 11.99 -4.74
C PRO A 39 -3.67 10.78 -5.54
N PRO A 40 -4.14 9.54 -5.26
CA PRO A 40 -5.16 9.19 -4.25
C PRO A 40 -4.58 8.92 -2.84
N TRP A 41 -3.26 8.90 -2.67
CA TRP A 41 -2.60 8.51 -1.41
C TRP A 41 -3.02 9.36 -0.21
N ARG A 42 -3.24 10.66 -0.45
CA ARG A 42 -3.73 11.58 0.58
C ARG A 42 -5.10 11.17 1.11
N ASP A 43 -5.99 10.73 0.22
CA ASP A 43 -7.37 10.42 0.57
C ASP A 43 -7.41 9.16 1.44
N TYR A 44 -6.64 8.14 1.07
CA TYR A 44 -6.48 6.93 1.90
C TYR A 44 -5.99 7.22 3.32
N VAL A 45 -4.98 8.09 3.47
CA VAL A 45 -4.46 8.45 4.80
C VAL A 45 -5.52 9.20 5.62
N ARG A 46 -6.24 10.15 4.99
CA ARG A 46 -7.32 10.89 5.65
C ARG A 46 -8.46 9.99 6.10
N ASP A 47 -8.83 9.03 5.26
CA ASP A 47 -9.92 8.11 5.55
C ASP A 47 -9.54 7.15 6.70
N ALA A 48 -8.29 6.67 6.76
CA ALA A 48 -7.77 5.88 7.87
C ALA A 48 -7.79 6.65 9.21
N GLU A 49 -7.36 7.92 9.21
CA GLU A 49 -7.40 8.75 10.42
C GLU A 49 -8.82 9.04 10.89
N ARG A 50 -9.74 9.32 9.95
CA ARG A 50 -11.14 9.57 10.26
C ARG A 50 -11.76 8.37 11.00
N ARG A 51 -11.49 7.14 10.55
CA ARG A 51 -12.00 5.91 11.18
C ARG A 51 -11.43 5.69 12.58
N THR A 52 -10.14 5.94 12.75
CA THR A 52 -9.52 5.89 14.09
C THR A 52 -10.19 6.88 15.05
N ALA A 53 -10.40 8.12 14.62
CA ALA A 53 -11.09 9.14 15.42
C ALA A 53 -12.57 8.81 15.67
N GLU A 54 -13.22 8.09 14.77
CA GLU A 54 -14.60 7.64 14.93
C GLU A 54 -14.72 6.58 16.03
N ILE A 55 -13.83 5.58 16.06
CA ILE A 55 -13.79 4.58 17.13
C ILE A 55 -13.47 5.23 18.49
N ASP A 56 -12.51 6.14 18.56
CA ASP A 56 -12.14 6.79 19.84
C ASP A 56 -13.34 7.55 20.45
N ARG A 57 -14.16 8.20 19.62
CA ARG A 57 -15.38 8.90 20.08
C ARG A 57 -16.42 7.97 20.71
N LEU A 58 -16.43 6.68 20.38
CA LEU A 58 -17.37 5.72 20.97
C LEU A 58 -17.14 5.50 22.46
N LYS A 59 -15.96 5.83 22.98
CA LYS A 59 -15.63 5.64 24.40
C LYS A 59 -16.30 6.66 25.33
N VAL A 60 -16.84 7.74 24.77
CA VAL A 60 -17.41 8.86 25.52
C VAL A 60 -18.72 8.41 26.17
N GLY A 61 -18.76 8.42 27.50
CA GLY A 61 -19.96 8.05 28.27
C GLY A 61 -20.14 6.55 28.51
N GLU A 62 -19.30 5.70 27.93
CA GLU A 62 -19.37 4.24 28.09
C GLU A 62 -18.79 3.75 29.43
N ALA A 63 -19.36 2.64 29.92
CA ALA A 63 -18.86 1.94 31.10
C ALA A 63 -17.54 1.21 30.81
N THR A 64 -16.72 0.99 31.85
CA THR A 64 -15.38 0.39 31.70
C THR A 64 -15.34 -0.90 30.88
N PRO A 65 -16.21 -1.91 31.09
CA PRO A 65 -16.14 -3.14 30.30
C PRO A 65 -16.36 -2.94 28.80
N ILE A 66 -17.24 -2.02 28.41
CA ILE A 66 -17.48 -1.69 27.00
C ILE A 66 -16.30 -0.88 26.46
N ARG A 67 -15.77 0.05 27.26
CA ARG A 67 -14.57 0.82 26.90
C ARG A 67 -13.37 -0.08 26.63
N ASP A 68 -13.15 -1.11 27.43
CA ASP A 68 -12.04 -2.05 27.25
C ASP A 68 -12.14 -2.82 25.91
N GLU A 69 -13.36 -3.19 25.50
CA GLU A 69 -13.60 -3.80 24.19
C GLU A 69 -13.46 -2.79 23.03
N ILE A 70 -13.91 -1.55 23.21
CA ILE A 70 -13.68 -0.47 22.22
C ILE A 70 -12.17 -0.23 22.06
N ASP A 71 -11.40 -0.18 23.16
CA ASP A 71 -9.94 -0.01 23.13
C ASP A 71 -9.24 -1.16 22.41
N ARG A 72 -9.79 -2.38 22.45
CA ARG A 72 -9.27 -3.53 21.68
C ARG A 72 -9.47 -3.35 20.19
N VAL A 73 -10.69 -3.05 19.77
CA VAL A 73 -10.98 -2.76 18.36
C VAL A 73 -10.16 -1.58 17.87
N GLU A 74 -10.07 -0.51 18.66
CA GLU A 74 -9.30 0.68 18.31
C GLU A 74 -7.84 0.33 18.03
N ARG A 75 -7.20 -0.51 18.85
CA ARG A 75 -5.81 -0.94 18.59
C ARG A 75 -5.67 -1.68 17.26
N ALA A 76 -6.64 -2.51 16.91
CA ALA A 76 -6.65 -3.20 15.62
C ALA A 76 -6.83 -2.21 14.45
N VAL A 77 -7.75 -1.25 14.59
CA VAL A 77 -8.00 -0.19 13.61
C VAL A 77 -6.79 0.74 13.43
N ILE A 78 -6.13 1.13 14.52
CA ILE A 78 -4.88 1.92 14.49
C ILE A 78 -3.78 1.15 13.77
N THR A 79 -3.68 -0.15 14.01
CA THR A 79 -2.68 -1.02 13.35
C THR A 79 -2.93 -1.08 11.84
N GLY A 80 -4.18 -1.31 11.41
CA GLY A 80 -4.55 -1.28 10.00
C GLY A 80 -4.36 0.09 9.35
N SER A 81 -4.76 1.16 10.05
CA SER A 81 -4.57 2.54 9.59
C SER A 81 -3.09 2.88 9.37
N SER A 82 -2.22 2.42 10.27
CA SER A 82 -0.77 2.59 10.13
C SER A 82 -0.25 1.84 8.89
N ALA A 83 -0.76 0.64 8.62
CA ALA A 83 -0.39 -0.12 7.43
C ALA A 83 -0.82 0.60 6.12
N ILE A 84 -2.00 1.21 6.09
CA ILE A 84 -2.44 2.07 4.97
C ILE A 84 -1.47 3.24 4.76
N VAL A 85 -1.07 3.92 5.84
CA VAL A 85 -0.13 5.04 5.78
C VAL A 85 1.22 4.60 5.20
N GLU A 86 1.75 3.47 5.64
CA GLU A 86 3.02 2.95 5.14
C GLU A 86 2.97 2.56 3.65
N LEU A 87 1.87 1.94 3.21
CA LEU A 87 1.63 1.67 1.78
C LEU A 87 1.48 2.96 0.99
N ALA A 88 0.75 3.96 1.51
CA ALA A 88 0.56 5.25 0.86
C ALA A 88 1.89 6.00 0.68
N VAL A 89 2.78 5.97 1.68
CA VAL A 89 4.15 6.51 1.57
C VAL A 89 4.92 5.81 0.44
N THR A 90 4.82 4.48 0.37
CA THR A 90 5.52 3.66 -0.64
C THR A 90 4.97 3.95 -2.04
N GLY A 91 3.65 3.93 -2.22
CA GLY A 91 2.99 4.26 -3.48
C GLY A 91 3.30 5.68 -3.96
N GLN A 92 3.31 6.67 -3.06
CA GLN A 92 3.71 8.04 -3.37
C GLN A 92 5.18 8.12 -3.83
N LYS A 93 6.10 7.36 -3.23
CA LYS A 93 7.51 7.29 -3.69
C LYS A 93 7.60 6.71 -5.11
N LEU A 94 6.96 5.57 -5.34
CA LEU A 94 6.92 4.93 -6.68
C LEU A 94 6.33 5.87 -7.73
N GLN A 95 5.24 6.58 -7.40
CA GLN A 95 4.63 7.54 -8.30
C GLN A 95 5.57 8.71 -8.63
N ARG A 96 6.35 9.21 -7.66
CA ARG A 96 7.37 10.23 -7.94
C ARG A 96 8.46 9.70 -8.87
N VAL A 97 8.93 8.47 -8.68
CA VAL A 97 9.90 7.83 -9.60
C VAL A 97 9.30 7.73 -11.00
N LEU A 98 8.05 7.27 -11.13
CA LEU A 98 7.35 7.19 -12.40
C LEU A 98 7.27 8.56 -13.11
N MET A 99 6.94 9.62 -12.36
CA MET A 99 6.90 10.99 -12.90
C MET A 99 8.28 11.47 -13.38
N GLN A 100 9.37 11.09 -12.69
CA GLN A 100 10.73 11.43 -13.10
C GLN A 100 11.20 10.66 -14.33
N LEU A 101 10.75 9.41 -14.50
CA LEU A 101 11.08 8.59 -15.66
C LEU A 101 10.47 9.13 -16.96
N ASP A 102 9.36 9.88 -16.87
CA ASP A 102 8.57 10.43 -17.99
C ASP A 102 8.31 9.39 -19.10
N PRO A 103 7.46 8.38 -18.85
CA PRO A 103 7.15 7.35 -19.83
C PRO A 103 6.73 7.90 -21.20
N PRO A 104 5.91 8.97 -21.30
CA PRO A 104 5.60 9.58 -22.59
C PRO A 104 6.84 10.10 -23.34
N ALA A 105 7.81 10.72 -22.67
CA ALA A 105 9.06 11.12 -23.31
C ALA A 105 9.89 9.90 -23.75
N VAL A 106 10.03 8.88 -22.91
CA VAL A 106 10.80 7.67 -23.24
C VAL A 106 10.20 6.94 -24.45
N ARG A 107 8.87 6.81 -24.51
CA ARG A 107 8.17 6.20 -25.67
C ARG A 107 8.40 7.01 -26.95
N ARG A 108 8.36 8.34 -26.89
CA ARG A 108 8.67 9.21 -28.03
C ARG A 108 10.12 9.06 -28.47
N GLU A 109 11.06 8.99 -27.53
CA GLU A 109 12.47 8.80 -27.84
C GLU A 109 12.73 7.45 -28.50
N LEU A 110 12.11 6.37 -28.01
CA LEU A 110 12.19 5.05 -28.64
C LEU A 110 11.63 5.07 -30.06
N ALA A 111 10.49 5.73 -30.27
CA ALA A 111 9.87 5.86 -31.59
C ALA A 111 10.74 6.69 -32.56
N ASN A 112 11.50 7.66 -32.06
CA ASN A 112 12.43 8.44 -32.87
C ASN A 112 13.70 7.64 -33.20
N ALA A 113 14.30 6.99 -32.20
CA ALA A 113 15.52 6.18 -32.37
C ALA A 113 15.30 4.99 -33.33
N THR A 114 14.09 4.43 -33.38
CA THR A 114 13.73 3.36 -34.33
C THR A 114 13.53 3.86 -35.77
N LYS A 115 13.23 5.15 -35.98
CA LYS A 115 13.11 5.77 -37.30
C LYS A 115 14.44 6.33 -37.81
N GLU A 116 15.42 6.50 -36.94
CA GLU A 116 16.70 7.13 -37.25
C GLU A 116 17.60 6.14 -38.01
N THR A 117 17.64 6.26 -39.34
CA THR A 117 18.47 5.42 -40.23
C THR A 117 19.89 5.96 -40.43
N ALA A 118 20.22 7.13 -39.86
CA ALA A 118 21.44 7.87 -40.14
C ALA A 118 22.60 7.60 -39.15
N LEU A 119 22.38 6.86 -38.07
CA LEU A 119 23.40 6.51 -37.08
C LEU A 119 24.05 5.15 -37.37
N PRO A 120 25.32 4.93 -36.96
CA PRO A 120 25.95 3.61 -37.06
C PRO A 120 25.09 2.53 -36.40
N PRO A 121 24.89 1.36 -37.02
CA PRO A 121 23.94 0.34 -36.57
C PRO A 121 24.08 -0.07 -35.09
N ASP A 122 25.33 -0.17 -34.60
CA ASP A 122 25.63 -0.63 -33.24
C ASP A 122 25.23 0.40 -32.17
N ALA A 123 25.44 1.70 -32.45
CA ALA A 123 25.07 2.77 -31.54
C ALA A 123 23.55 2.93 -31.43
N THR A 124 22.84 2.78 -32.55
CA THR A 124 21.37 2.79 -32.60
C THR A 124 20.78 1.60 -31.85
N SER A 125 21.37 0.41 -32.01
CA SER A 125 20.94 -0.81 -31.32
C SER A 125 21.07 -0.72 -29.79
N GLY A 126 22.21 -0.22 -29.30
CA GLY A 126 22.44 -0.01 -27.86
C GLY A 126 21.44 0.98 -27.25
N ARG A 127 21.19 2.11 -27.92
CA ARG A 127 20.21 3.12 -27.45
C ARG A 127 18.80 2.57 -27.41
N ILE A 128 18.36 1.87 -28.45
CA ILE A 128 17.03 1.23 -28.49
C ILE A 128 16.88 0.21 -27.35
N THR A 129 17.92 -0.58 -27.08
CA THR A 129 17.91 -1.59 -26.00
C THR A 129 17.77 -0.95 -24.63
N ALA A 130 18.53 0.12 -24.35
CA ALA A 130 18.41 0.88 -23.10
C ALA A 130 17.01 1.51 -22.93
N LEU A 131 16.45 2.11 -23.98
CA LEU A 131 15.10 2.70 -23.94
C LEU A 131 14.00 1.66 -23.71
N LYS A 132 14.13 0.46 -24.30
CA LYS A 132 13.22 -0.66 -24.02
C LYS A 132 13.31 -1.12 -22.57
N SER A 133 14.52 -1.30 -22.04
CA SER A 133 14.69 -1.66 -20.63
C SER A 133 14.11 -0.60 -19.68
N LYS A 134 14.26 0.69 -20.00
CA LYS A 134 13.62 1.76 -19.23
C LYS A 134 12.08 1.67 -19.25
N LEU A 135 11.48 1.27 -20.36
CA LEU A 135 10.02 1.07 -20.44
C LEU A 135 9.55 -0.18 -19.67
N GLU A 136 10.34 -1.25 -19.66
CA GLU A 136 10.05 -2.44 -18.84
C GLU A 136 10.07 -2.10 -17.33
N GLN A 137 11.00 -1.25 -16.90
CA GLN A 137 11.03 -0.71 -15.54
C GLN A 137 9.80 0.14 -15.23
N VAL A 138 9.38 0.99 -16.17
CA VAL A 138 8.14 1.76 -16.06
C VAL A 138 6.94 0.85 -15.83
N GLU A 139 6.79 -0.21 -16.63
CA GLU A 139 5.68 -1.17 -16.51
C GLU A 139 5.67 -1.88 -15.15
N THR A 140 6.86 -2.19 -14.62
CA THR A 140 7.01 -2.77 -13.28
C THR A 140 6.54 -1.80 -12.20
N ILE A 141 6.95 -0.53 -12.28
CA ILE A 141 6.56 0.50 -11.31
C ILE A 141 5.06 0.81 -11.40
N GLU A 142 4.50 0.88 -12.61
CA GLU A 142 3.05 1.07 -12.82
C GLU A 142 2.25 -0.07 -12.19
N SER A 143 2.67 -1.32 -12.41
CA SER A 143 2.03 -2.50 -11.82
C SER A 143 2.10 -2.48 -10.28
N ALA A 144 3.27 -2.14 -9.72
CA ALA A 144 3.44 -2.00 -8.27
C ALA A 144 2.56 -0.91 -7.66
N ILE A 145 2.37 0.22 -8.36
CA ILE A 145 1.46 1.29 -7.93
C ILE A 145 0.01 0.81 -7.91
N GLU A 146 -0.45 0.13 -8.95
CA GLU A 146 -1.84 -0.38 -9.00
C GLU A 146 -2.09 -1.45 -7.95
N GLU A 147 -1.13 -2.37 -7.74
CA GLU A 147 -1.23 -3.38 -6.68
C GLU A 147 -1.30 -2.73 -5.29
N THR A 148 -0.47 -1.71 -5.04
CA THR A 148 -0.52 -0.92 -3.80
C THR A 148 -1.90 -0.30 -3.59
N ARG A 149 -2.49 0.30 -4.63
CA ARG A 149 -3.84 0.88 -4.54
C ARG A 149 -4.90 -0.17 -4.26
N GLY A 150 -4.83 -1.32 -4.93
CA GLY A 150 -5.74 -2.43 -4.72
C GLY A 150 -5.74 -2.91 -3.27
N GLN A 151 -4.55 -3.09 -2.68
CA GLN A 151 -4.43 -3.54 -1.30
C GLN A 151 -4.86 -2.48 -0.28
N ILE A 152 -4.52 -1.20 -0.50
CA ILE A 152 -5.05 -0.13 0.35
C ILE A 152 -6.58 -0.11 0.28
N GLY A 153 -7.17 -0.20 -0.91
CA GLY A 153 -8.62 -0.19 -1.07
C GLY A 153 -9.31 -1.36 -0.36
N LEU A 154 -8.72 -2.55 -0.38
CA LEU A 154 -9.24 -3.71 0.35
C LEU A 154 -9.18 -3.50 1.86
N LEU A 155 -8.01 -3.11 2.39
CA LEU A 155 -7.83 -2.87 3.82
C LEU A 155 -8.71 -1.71 4.31
N ASP A 156 -8.86 -0.66 3.50
CA ASP A 156 -9.73 0.48 3.80
C ASP A 156 -11.20 0.07 3.96
N ALA A 157 -11.70 -0.78 3.04
CA ALA A 157 -13.05 -1.32 3.11
C ALA A 157 -13.25 -2.21 4.36
N GLN A 158 -12.27 -3.01 4.72
CA GLN A 158 -12.32 -3.85 5.93
C GLN A 158 -12.28 -3.02 7.22
N LEU A 159 -11.49 -1.94 7.26
CA LEU A 159 -11.49 -1.00 8.38
C LEU A 159 -12.83 -0.26 8.49
N GLU A 160 -13.45 0.09 7.37
CA GLU A 160 -14.79 0.66 7.36
C GLU A 160 -15.83 -0.31 7.91
N GLU A 161 -15.84 -1.55 7.44
CA GLU A 161 -16.73 -2.60 7.94
C GLU A 161 -16.55 -2.82 9.44
N ALA A 162 -15.30 -2.94 9.90
CA ALA A 162 -14.99 -3.07 11.31
C ALA A 162 -15.49 -1.87 12.13
N THR A 163 -15.34 -0.65 11.60
CA THR A 163 -15.81 0.58 12.26
C THR A 163 -17.34 0.59 12.38
N VAL A 164 -18.04 0.37 11.27
CA VAL A 164 -19.52 0.33 11.22
C VAL A 164 -20.08 -0.77 12.11
N SER A 165 -19.47 -1.97 12.05
CA SER A 165 -19.84 -3.11 12.90
C SER A 165 -19.68 -2.77 14.38
N THR A 166 -18.56 -2.13 14.75
CA THR A 166 -18.31 -1.73 16.14
C THR A 166 -19.32 -0.71 16.63
N VAL A 167 -19.64 0.31 15.84
CA VAL A 167 -20.69 1.29 16.15
C VAL A 167 -22.03 0.59 16.42
N ALA A 168 -22.42 -0.34 15.54
CA ALA A 168 -23.66 -1.09 15.70
C ALA A 168 -23.66 -1.99 16.96
N LEU A 169 -22.54 -2.68 17.21
CA LEU A 169 -22.40 -3.61 18.32
C LEU A 169 -22.31 -2.95 19.69
N VAL A 170 -21.72 -1.74 19.76
CA VAL A 170 -21.79 -0.90 20.96
C VAL A 170 -23.26 -0.57 21.25
N HIS A 171 -24.02 -0.16 20.24
CA HIS A 171 -25.44 0.19 20.40
C HIS A 171 -26.31 -0.99 20.84
N THR A 172 -26.03 -2.21 20.37
CA THR A 172 -26.77 -3.41 20.77
C THR A 172 -26.24 -4.09 22.04
N GLY A 173 -25.13 -3.61 22.61
CA GLY A 173 -24.47 -4.21 23.78
C GLY A 173 -23.79 -5.56 23.49
N GLN A 174 -23.51 -5.88 22.23
CA GLN A 174 -23.00 -7.17 21.78
C GLN A 174 -21.51 -7.15 21.38
N LEU A 175 -20.82 -6.01 21.54
CA LEU A 175 -19.42 -5.84 21.12
C LEU A 175 -18.48 -6.93 21.66
N HIS A 176 -18.63 -7.29 22.94
CA HIS A 176 -17.80 -8.31 23.59
C HIS A 176 -17.85 -9.69 22.90
N LEU A 177 -18.92 -10.02 22.17
CA LEU A 177 -19.06 -11.29 21.47
C LEU A 177 -18.33 -11.32 20.13
N GLN A 178 -18.08 -10.17 19.53
CA GLN A 178 -17.60 -10.03 18.15
C GLN A 178 -16.20 -9.41 18.07
N THR A 179 -15.71 -8.80 19.16
CA THR A 179 -14.38 -8.18 19.22
C THR A 179 -13.26 -9.12 18.76
N PRO A 180 -13.19 -10.41 19.20
CA PRO A 180 -12.15 -11.32 18.73
C PRO A 180 -12.16 -11.55 17.21
N GLN A 181 -13.34 -11.62 16.61
CA GLN A 181 -13.48 -11.82 15.17
C GLN A 181 -13.03 -10.58 14.38
N ILE A 182 -13.38 -9.38 14.87
CA ILE A 182 -12.94 -8.12 14.27
C ILE A 182 -11.41 -8.00 14.32
N GLU A 183 -10.80 -8.31 15.47
CA GLU A 183 -9.35 -8.31 15.63
C GLU A 183 -8.66 -9.30 14.68
N GLU A 184 -9.19 -10.52 14.54
CA GLU A 184 -8.65 -11.54 13.64
C GLU A 184 -8.74 -11.12 12.17
N GLN A 185 -9.89 -10.60 11.74
CA GLN A 185 -10.09 -10.12 10.37
C GLN A 185 -9.10 -9.01 10.01
N LEU A 186 -8.97 -7.99 10.88
CA LEU A 186 -8.04 -6.88 10.67
C LEU A 186 -6.58 -7.34 10.74
N SER A 187 -6.24 -8.25 11.66
CA SER A 187 -4.89 -8.79 11.75
C SER A 187 -4.50 -9.58 10.49
N SER A 188 -5.42 -10.40 9.95
CA SER A 188 -5.17 -11.13 8.70
C SER A 188 -4.92 -10.18 7.54
N ALA A 189 -5.75 -9.15 7.41
CA ALA A 189 -5.60 -8.15 6.36
C ALA A 189 -4.28 -7.37 6.46
N VAL A 190 -3.87 -7.00 7.68
CA VAL A 190 -2.58 -6.35 7.91
C VAL A 190 -1.42 -7.26 7.52
N LEU A 191 -1.50 -8.56 7.79
CA LEU A 191 -0.46 -9.53 7.37
C LEU A 191 -0.32 -9.60 5.84
N ASP A 192 -1.43 -9.61 5.12
CA ASP A 192 -1.43 -9.60 3.65
C ASP A 192 -0.76 -8.32 3.12
N VAL A 193 -1.09 -7.17 3.73
CA VAL A 193 -0.48 -5.87 3.39
C VAL A 193 1.02 -5.84 3.71
N GLN A 194 1.45 -6.39 4.85
CA GLN A 194 2.87 -6.45 5.21
C GLN A 194 3.67 -7.32 4.25
N SER A 195 3.07 -8.42 3.77
CA SER A 195 3.66 -9.27 2.73
C SER A 195 3.88 -8.48 1.44
N LEU A 196 2.86 -7.73 1.00
CA LEU A 196 3.01 -6.85 -0.17
C LEU A 196 4.07 -5.78 0.08
N GLN A 197 4.06 -5.13 1.24
CA GLN A 197 5.01 -4.07 1.56
C GLN A 197 6.45 -4.56 1.49
N ALA A 198 6.71 -5.80 1.94
CA ALA A 198 8.02 -6.42 1.82
C ALA A 198 8.45 -6.56 0.35
N ALA A 199 7.55 -7.04 -0.51
CA ALA A 199 7.80 -7.14 -1.96
C ALA A 199 8.00 -5.76 -2.62
N LEU A 200 7.20 -4.75 -2.25
CA LEU A 200 7.31 -3.39 -2.78
C LEU A 200 8.60 -2.69 -2.34
N ARG A 201 9.07 -2.93 -1.11
CA ARG A 201 10.33 -2.36 -0.62
C ARG A 201 11.51 -2.88 -1.44
N GLU A 202 11.51 -4.17 -1.79
CA GLU A 202 12.51 -4.74 -2.70
C GLU A 202 12.48 -4.04 -4.07
N VAL A 203 11.30 -3.75 -4.61
CA VAL A 203 11.18 -2.96 -5.85
C VAL A 203 11.71 -1.54 -5.66
N SER A 204 11.34 -0.85 -4.57
CA SER A 204 11.72 0.55 -4.36
C SER A 204 13.21 0.74 -4.07
N ASP A 205 13.85 -0.20 -3.37
CA ASP A 205 15.27 -0.09 -3.00
C ASP A 205 16.22 -0.28 -4.20
N ASN A 206 15.69 -0.77 -5.32
CA ASN A 206 16.42 -0.88 -6.59
C ASN A 206 16.46 0.44 -7.40
N TYR A 207 15.86 1.54 -6.89
CA TYR A 207 15.77 2.85 -7.57
C TYR A 207 16.13 4.02 -6.64
#